data_AF-A0A3M0GDD5-F1
#
_entry.id   AF-A0A3M0GDD5-F1
#
_cell.length_a   1.000
_cell.length_b   1.000
_cell.length_c   1.000
_cell.angle_alpha   90.00
_cell.angle_beta   90.00
_cell.angle_gamma   90.00
#
_symmetry.space_group_name_H-M   'P 1'
#
loop_
_entity.id
_entity.type
_entity.pdbx_description
1 polymer ?
#
loop_
_entity_poly.entity_id
_entity_poly.type
_entity_poly.pdbx_seq_one_letter_code
_entity_poly.pdbx_strand_id
1 'polypeptide(L)'
;MRPLILIFIFFMSYQIIGQTDILTQAQIDLVAKSALFKIKKDDYNSKVQEYNNLKISQESQRLRLQASLIDVEKEISQILDSAIIAYKFYNQEGISKDKLNSFFLIPEDLSDLSRPYKDQALEIEFSDDTGLISSKAYAQKISKDFSYLILGENSPQQGLSATLNEKGSSIKLNGLLRKGLGSIISLEADLASTNGVYFFDEEKGGQKGKITVNYIKTLKGWSFYTPNENTKEIIHYQIEELVETAYSDYYNLYNLLKKATSDGEDPRSTKGLNETDVAQEKEVNKTICTVSESYINIQQAVAFNRLKVRPFKEIPYEKGKDNKGKTTYNTSKIRKELADKSKYITESLEQKIIAVELKEAASSWTIEHLTFYGFSPFYQRESFKRFTYDSTLTFNEMFNDERGDIYGGSIFFSHNITWGKTRTRRAFARATTAMARASNISTFSNSTLNFTSPVGNDAEGNPIVLNATNTAFTGNATYEYGTSNSFNIEAYIYPFNIPIGFFGNIGYEYINFSRKKDVTDKELSPLRAGIIYNIANKTKDKPLLVLQAFFDRTDLSLSPNGNDDDLRFGFGIGLPINLKQ
;
A
#
# COMPACT_ATOMS: atom_id res chain seq x y z
N MET A 1 -49.38 5.01 -8.32
CA MET A 1 -49.70 6.28 -7.62
C MET A 1 -48.92 7.49 -8.14
N ARG A 2 -47.63 7.40 -8.49
CA ARG A 2 -46.84 8.53 -9.03
C ARG A 2 -47.41 9.28 -10.26
N PRO A 3 -48.09 8.64 -11.24
CA PRO A 3 -48.65 9.40 -12.37
C PRO A 3 -49.94 10.18 -12.03
N LEU A 4 -50.69 9.78 -11.00
CA LEU A 4 -51.92 10.46 -10.57
C LEU A 4 -51.64 11.75 -9.78
N ILE A 5 -50.54 11.80 -9.03
CA ILE A 5 -50.12 13.00 -8.28
C ILE A 5 -49.66 14.11 -9.23
N LEU A 6 -48.96 13.76 -10.32
CA LEU A 6 -48.56 14.72 -11.35
C LEU A 6 -49.77 15.33 -12.08
N ILE A 7 -50.81 14.52 -12.36
CA ILE A 7 -52.06 15.01 -12.98
C ILE A 7 -52.83 15.92 -12.02
N PHE A 8 -52.86 15.61 -10.72
CA PHE A 8 -53.55 16.42 -9.72
C PHE A 8 -52.86 17.77 -9.46
N ILE A 9 -51.52 17.79 -9.46
CA ILE A 9 -50.73 19.02 -9.38
C ILE A 9 -50.94 19.88 -10.65
N PHE A 10 -51.00 19.26 -11.82
CA PHE A 10 -51.27 19.95 -13.09
C PHE A 10 -52.69 20.54 -13.17
N PHE A 11 -53.68 19.88 -12.57
CA PHE A 11 -55.06 20.38 -12.52
C PHE A 11 -55.24 21.53 -11.51
N MET A 12 -54.57 21.47 -10.36
CA MET A 12 -54.60 22.54 -9.36
C MET A 12 -53.90 23.82 -9.85
N SER A 13 -52.80 23.70 -10.59
CA SER A 13 -52.16 24.86 -11.23
C SER A 13 -53.03 25.45 -12.35
N TYR A 14 -53.83 24.66 -13.06
CA TYR A 14 -54.72 25.16 -14.11
C TYR A 14 -55.94 25.94 -13.57
N GLN A 15 -56.49 25.57 -12.40
CA GLN A 15 -57.58 26.35 -11.80
C GLN A 15 -57.13 27.67 -11.16
N ILE A 16 -55.86 27.78 -10.75
CA ILE A 16 -55.31 29.02 -10.19
C ILE A 16 -55.01 30.07 -11.28
N ILE A 17 -54.89 29.65 -12.56
CA ILE A 17 -54.60 30.54 -13.70
C ILE A 17 -55.83 31.36 -14.15
N GLY A 18 -56.99 31.11 -13.56
CA GLY A 18 -58.23 31.84 -13.84
C GLY A 18 -58.39 33.17 -13.09
N GLN A 19 -57.37 34.04 -13.04
CA GLN A 19 -57.43 35.51 -12.96
C GLN A 19 -56.09 36.09 -12.46
N THR A 20 -55.45 36.92 -13.30
CA THR A 20 -54.32 37.85 -13.06
C THR A 20 -52.92 37.26 -12.78
N ASP A 21 -51.95 37.80 -13.54
CA ASP A 21 -50.49 37.60 -13.58
C ASP A 21 -49.94 36.18 -13.88
N ILE A 22 -49.23 36.08 -15.01
CA ILE A 22 -48.52 34.88 -15.44
C ILE A 22 -47.44 34.55 -14.39
N LEU A 23 -47.66 33.49 -13.62
CA LEU A 23 -46.64 32.98 -12.70
C LEU A 23 -45.39 32.56 -13.49
N THR A 24 -44.21 32.99 -13.05
CA THR A 24 -42.95 32.55 -13.63
C THR A 24 -42.73 31.06 -13.33
N GLN A 25 -41.96 30.37 -14.18
CA GLN A 25 -41.62 28.95 -13.97
C GLN A 25 -41.01 28.68 -12.58
N ALA A 26 -40.30 29.66 -12.03
CA ALA A 26 -39.72 29.61 -10.68
C ALA A 26 -40.80 29.60 -9.57
N GLN A 27 -41.92 30.32 -9.75
CA GLN A 27 -43.04 30.30 -8.79
C GLN A 27 -43.75 28.95 -8.81
N ILE A 28 -43.96 28.38 -9.99
CA ILE A 28 -44.55 27.05 -10.15
C ILE A 28 -43.66 25.99 -9.48
N ASP A 29 -42.35 26.06 -9.68
CA ASP A 29 -41.39 25.14 -9.07
C ASP A 29 -41.34 25.28 -7.54
N LEU A 30 -41.40 26.50 -7.00
CA LEU A 30 -41.43 26.73 -5.56
C LEU A 30 -42.74 26.23 -4.91
N VAL A 31 -43.89 26.42 -5.56
CA VAL A 31 -45.19 25.88 -5.10
C VAL A 31 -45.19 24.34 -5.14
N ALA A 32 -44.65 23.74 -6.19
CA ALA A 32 -44.53 22.29 -6.28
C ALA A 32 -43.63 21.72 -5.18
N LYS A 33 -42.50 22.39 -4.88
CA LYS A 33 -41.58 21.99 -3.81
C LYS A 33 -42.17 22.16 -2.41
N SER A 34 -42.93 23.22 -2.14
CA SER A 34 -43.58 23.41 -0.84
C SER A 34 -44.69 22.38 -0.59
N ALA A 35 -45.47 22.03 -1.62
CA ALA A 35 -46.44 20.95 -1.56
C ALA A 35 -45.77 19.59 -1.32
N LEU A 36 -44.66 19.30 -2.01
CA LEU A 36 -43.90 18.07 -1.84
C LEU A 36 -43.30 17.97 -0.43
N PHE A 37 -42.77 19.07 0.12
CA PHE A 37 -42.29 19.14 1.49
C PHE A 37 -43.38 18.78 2.50
N LYS A 38 -44.58 19.36 2.36
CA LYS A 38 -45.72 19.06 3.24
C LYS A 38 -46.07 17.57 3.21
N ILE A 39 -46.18 16.98 2.02
CA ILE A 39 -46.47 15.54 1.85
C ILE A 39 -45.40 14.68 2.54
N LYS A 40 -44.11 15.04 2.40
CA LYS A 40 -43.01 14.29 2.99
C LYS A 40 -42.93 14.44 4.51
N LYS A 41 -43.24 15.64 5.02
CA LYS A 41 -43.36 15.88 6.46
C LYS A 41 -44.50 15.08 7.07
N ASP A 42 -45.64 14.96 6.39
CA ASP A 42 -46.76 14.15 6.84
C ASP A 42 -46.43 12.64 6.82
N ASP A 43 -45.72 12.15 5.78
CA ASP A 43 -45.18 10.77 5.71
C ASP A 43 -44.21 10.48 6.85
N TYR A 44 -43.30 11.43 7.15
CA TYR A 44 -42.37 11.33 8.27
C TYR A 44 -43.11 11.21 9.60
N ASN A 45 -44.05 12.13 9.88
CA ASN A 45 -44.81 12.12 11.13
C ASN A 45 -45.61 10.83 11.31
N SER A 46 -46.21 10.31 10.24
CA SER A 46 -46.91 9.03 10.24
C SER A 46 -45.97 7.87 10.60
N LYS A 47 -44.77 7.82 10.01
CA LYS A 47 -43.77 6.79 10.28
C LYS A 47 -43.18 6.88 11.69
N VAL A 48 -42.98 8.08 12.22
CA VAL A 48 -42.55 8.26 13.62
C VAL A 48 -43.60 7.74 14.58
N GLN A 49 -44.89 8.02 14.31
CA GLN A 49 -45.99 7.50 15.12
C GLN A 49 -46.07 5.96 15.05
N GLU A 50 -45.88 5.38 13.87
CA GLU A 50 -45.81 3.93 13.70
C GLU A 50 -44.62 3.32 14.46
N TYR A 51 -43.43 3.93 14.38
CA TYR A 51 -42.23 3.49 15.09
C TYR A 51 -42.44 3.50 16.61
N ASN A 52 -43.06 4.55 17.15
CA ASN A 52 -43.33 4.70 18.59
C ASN A 52 -44.38 3.69 19.10
N ASN A 53 -45.22 3.15 18.21
CA ASN A 53 -46.23 2.16 18.57
C ASN A 53 -45.72 0.70 18.51
N LEU A 54 -44.51 0.46 17.99
CA LEU A 54 -43.92 -0.89 17.92
C LEU A 54 -43.35 -1.33 19.27
N LYS A 55 -43.65 -2.57 19.68
CA LYS A 55 -43.10 -3.17 20.90
C LYS A 55 -41.64 -3.59 20.68
N ILE A 56 -40.88 -3.70 21.77
CA ILE A 56 -39.46 -4.15 21.74
C ILE A 56 -39.30 -5.51 21.06
N SER A 57 -40.29 -6.40 21.17
CA SER A 57 -40.30 -7.71 20.49
C SER A 57 -40.40 -7.63 18.96
N GLN A 58 -40.53 -6.44 18.36
CA GLN A 58 -40.65 -6.20 16.93
C GLN A 58 -39.42 -5.46 16.37
N GLU A 59 -38.23 -5.79 16.87
CA GLU A 59 -36.97 -5.12 16.54
C GLU A 59 -36.67 -5.05 15.03
N SER A 60 -36.91 -6.14 14.29
CA SER A 60 -36.73 -6.16 12.83
C SER A 60 -37.68 -5.20 12.08
N GLN A 61 -38.87 -4.93 12.62
CA GLN A 61 -39.79 -3.93 12.05
C GLN A 61 -39.35 -2.51 12.40
N ARG A 62 -38.83 -2.30 13.62
CA ARG A 62 -38.26 -1.01 14.05
C ARG A 62 -37.05 -0.63 13.21
N LEU A 63 -36.13 -1.56 12.93
CA LEU A 63 -34.96 -1.31 12.07
C LEU A 63 -35.37 -0.94 10.64
N ARG A 64 -36.39 -1.60 10.08
CA ARG A 64 -36.92 -1.24 8.75
C ARG A 64 -37.58 0.13 8.74
N LEU A 65 -38.33 0.49 9.77
CA LEU A 65 -38.91 1.82 9.89
C LEU A 65 -37.86 2.91 10.10
N GLN A 66 -36.81 2.62 10.86
CA GLN A 66 -35.69 3.54 11.07
C GLN A 66 -34.95 3.83 9.76
N ALA A 67 -34.66 2.82 8.95
CA ALA A 67 -34.10 3.01 7.61
C ALA A 67 -35.02 3.86 6.71
N SER A 68 -36.33 3.59 6.75
CA SER A 68 -37.34 4.35 6.00
C SER A 68 -37.47 5.81 6.45
N LEU A 69 -37.28 6.09 7.75
CA LEU A 69 -37.26 7.45 8.30
C LEU A 69 -36.03 8.23 7.81
N ILE A 70 -34.85 7.61 7.79
CA ILE A 70 -33.61 8.21 7.27
C ILE A 70 -33.78 8.60 5.79
N ASP A 71 -34.41 7.74 4.98
CA ASP A 71 -34.67 8.04 3.57
C ASP A 71 -35.61 9.26 3.40
N VAL A 72 -36.66 9.36 4.22
CA VAL A 72 -37.58 10.51 4.19
C VAL A 72 -36.90 11.79 4.66
N GLU A 73 -36.05 11.73 5.68
CA GLU A 73 -35.26 12.89 6.15
C GLU A 73 -34.32 13.40 5.06
N LYS A 74 -33.66 12.50 4.34
CA LYS A 74 -32.79 12.86 3.22
C LYS A 74 -33.56 13.56 2.10
N GLU A 75 -34.74 13.06 1.74
CA GLU A 75 -35.60 13.71 0.74
C GLU A 75 -36.10 15.08 1.20
N ILE A 76 -36.48 15.23 2.48
CA ILE A 76 -36.88 16.52 3.07
C ILE A 76 -35.74 17.53 3.00
N SER A 77 -34.50 17.13 3.35
CA SER A 77 -33.33 17.99 3.29
C SER A 77 -33.04 18.48 1.86
N GLN A 78 -33.14 17.59 0.86
CA GLN A 78 -32.94 17.95 -0.54
C GLN A 78 -33.99 18.95 -1.05
N ILE A 79 -35.25 18.80 -0.61
CA ILE A 79 -36.32 19.74 -0.93
C ILE A 79 -36.05 21.11 -0.30
N LEU A 80 -35.59 21.14 0.96
CA LEU A 80 -35.24 22.37 1.67
C LEU A 80 -34.07 23.10 1.02
N ASP A 81 -32.99 22.42 0.68
CA ASP A 81 -31.83 23.02 0.00
C ASP A 81 -32.25 23.64 -1.34
N SER A 82 -33.07 22.90 -2.11
CA SER A 82 -33.62 23.38 -3.38
C SER A 82 -34.54 24.59 -3.21
N ALA A 83 -35.33 24.64 -2.13
CA ALA A 83 -36.20 25.77 -1.81
C ALA A 83 -35.40 26.99 -1.34
N ILE A 84 -34.32 26.80 -0.57
CA ILE A 84 -33.41 27.88 -0.14
C ILE A 84 -32.70 28.50 -1.35
N ILE A 85 -32.26 27.69 -2.31
CA ILE A 85 -31.65 28.19 -3.56
C ILE A 85 -32.67 29.01 -4.36
N ALA A 86 -33.89 28.49 -4.53
CA ALA A 86 -34.96 29.20 -5.22
C ALA A 86 -35.32 30.52 -4.52
N TYR A 87 -35.39 30.53 -3.18
CA TYR A 87 -35.65 31.74 -2.37
C TYR A 87 -34.54 32.78 -2.48
N LYS A 88 -33.27 32.35 -2.48
CA LYS A 88 -32.12 33.25 -2.70
C LYS A 88 -32.15 33.90 -4.08
N PHE A 89 -32.54 33.14 -5.10
CA PHE A 89 -32.74 33.66 -6.46
C PHE A 89 -33.89 34.68 -6.50
N TYR A 90 -34.99 34.40 -5.79
CA TYR A 90 -36.17 35.26 -5.71
C TYR A 90 -35.92 36.61 -5.03
N ASN A 91 -35.14 36.62 -3.95
CA ASN A 91 -34.78 37.86 -3.24
C ASN A 91 -33.86 38.79 -4.06
N GLN A 92 -33.19 38.29 -5.10
CA GLN A 92 -32.41 39.13 -6.02
C GLN A 92 -33.30 39.92 -6.99
N GLU A 93 -34.57 39.53 -7.20
CA GLU A 93 -35.50 40.18 -8.14
C GLU A 93 -36.44 41.22 -7.49
N GLY A 94 -36.28 41.55 -6.20
CA GLY A 94 -36.92 42.72 -5.59
C GLY A 94 -38.44 42.59 -5.30
N ILE A 95 -38.97 41.37 -5.20
CA ILE A 95 -40.39 41.12 -4.87
C ILE A 95 -40.61 41.30 -3.35
N SER A 96 -41.67 42.02 -2.96
CA SER A 96 -41.93 42.31 -1.55
C SER A 96 -42.32 41.06 -0.74
N LYS A 97 -41.86 41.02 0.52
CA LYS A 97 -42.14 39.95 1.49
C LYS A 97 -43.65 39.71 1.68
N ASP A 98 -44.47 40.76 1.58
CA ASP A 98 -45.92 40.68 1.76
C ASP A 98 -46.62 39.97 0.59
N LYS A 99 -46.15 40.15 -0.65
CA LYS A 99 -46.61 39.37 -1.81
C LYS A 99 -46.22 37.89 -1.68
N LEU A 100 -45.04 37.59 -1.15
CA LEU A 100 -44.61 36.23 -0.88
C LEU A 100 -45.49 35.56 0.19
N ASN A 101 -45.80 36.24 1.28
CA ASN A 101 -46.65 35.68 2.33
C ASN A 101 -48.11 35.46 1.90
N SER A 102 -48.63 36.22 0.92
CA SER A 102 -49.98 36.01 0.40
C SER A 102 -50.09 34.81 -0.56
N PHE A 103 -49.01 34.41 -1.23
CA PHE A 103 -49.00 33.26 -2.14
C PHE A 103 -48.64 31.93 -1.45
N PHE A 104 -48.06 31.99 -0.24
CA PHE A 104 -47.49 30.82 0.40
C PHE A 104 -47.88 30.78 1.89
N LEU A 105 -48.42 29.65 2.35
CA LEU A 105 -48.45 29.28 3.77
C LEU A 105 -47.01 28.92 4.20
N ILE A 106 -46.08 29.88 4.13
CA ILE A 106 -44.77 29.75 4.78
C ILE A 106 -45.07 29.85 6.27
N PRO A 107 -44.78 28.82 7.08
CA PRO A 107 -44.90 28.95 8.53
C PRO A 107 -44.11 30.19 8.96
N GLU A 108 -44.74 31.10 9.70
CA GLU A 108 -44.18 32.41 10.08
C GLU A 108 -42.82 32.31 10.79
N ASP A 109 -42.43 31.12 11.22
CA ASP A 109 -41.17 30.88 11.88
C ASP A 109 -40.36 29.70 11.29
N LEU A 110 -39.65 29.97 10.20
CA LEU A 110 -38.54 29.11 9.75
C LEU A 110 -37.38 29.08 10.78
N SER A 111 -37.33 30.01 11.74
CA SER A 111 -36.27 30.04 12.76
C SER A 111 -36.49 29.00 13.86
N ASP A 112 -37.75 28.66 14.17
CA ASP A 112 -38.08 27.60 15.14
C ASP A 112 -37.87 26.18 14.61
N LEU A 113 -37.78 25.98 13.29
CA LEU A 113 -37.40 24.69 12.68
C LEU A 113 -35.89 24.39 12.80
N SER A 114 -35.06 25.40 13.11
CA SER A 114 -33.61 25.24 13.29
C SER A 114 -33.18 24.91 14.72
N ARG A 115 -34.09 25.05 15.70
CA ARG A 115 -33.77 24.96 17.13
C ARG A 115 -33.71 23.53 17.70
N PRO A 116 -34.64 22.61 17.40
CA PRO A 116 -34.56 21.25 17.96
C PRO A 116 -33.34 20.48 17.46
N TYR A 117 -32.81 20.85 16.29
CA TYR A 117 -31.67 20.20 15.63
C TYR A 117 -30.30 20.78 16.03
N LYS A 118 -30.26 21.94 16.69
CA LYS A 118 -29.00 22.56 17.14
C LYS A 118 -28.55 22.10 18.52
N ASP A 119 -29.50 21.74 19.38
CA ASP A 119 -29.24 21.47 20.80
C ASP A 119 -29.35 19.98 21.19
N GLN A 120 -29.75 19.11 20.26
CA GLN A 120 -29.44 17.68 20.42
C GLN A 120 -27.99 17.46 20.02
N ALA A 121 -27.14 17.29 21.03
CA ALA A 121 -25.80 16.76 20.87
C ALA A 121 -25.89 15.38 20.21
N LEU A 122 -25.95 15.36 18.88
CA LEU A 122 -25.60 14.21 18.06
C LEU A 122 -24.13 13.97 18.33
N GLU A 123 -23.89 13.15 19.34
CA GLU A 123 -22.60 12.57 19.70
C GLU A 123 -21.92 12.11 18.40
N ILE A 124 -20.60 12.25 18.34
CA ILE A 124 -19.84 11.78 17.17
C ILE A 124 -19.97 10.25 17.18
N GLU A 125 -20.95 9.72 16.45
CA GLU A 125 -21.09 8.29 16.25
C GLU A 125 -20.09 7.86 15.18
N PHE A 126 -19.08 7.12 15.65
CA PHE A 126 -18.13 6.45 14.78
C PHE A 126 -18.78 5.22 14.18
N SER A 127 -18.59 4.99 12.89
CA SER A 127 -19.08 3.81 12.19
C SER A 127 -18.54 2.53 12.83
N ASP A 128 -19.41 1.72 13.42
CA ASP A 128 -19.11 0.36 13.92
C ASP A 128 -18.67 -0.62 12.82
N ASP A 129 -18.81 -0.24 11.55
CA ASP A 129 -18.53 -1.15 10.45
C ASP A 129 -17.02 -1.21 10.12
N THR A 130 -16.39 -2.25 10.69
CA THR A 130 -15.38 -3.16 10.07
C THR A 130 -13.89 -3.08 10.46
N GLY A 131 -13.46 -2.27 11.42
CA GLY A 131 -12.13 -2.49 12.04
C GLY A 131 -11.57 -1.34 12.87
N LEU A 132 -10.69 -1.68 13.83
CA LEU A 132 -9.92 -0.74 14.67
C LEU A 132 -8.99 0.20 13.85
N ILE A 133 -8.74 -0.12 12.58
CA ILE A 133 -7.79 0.57 11.73
C ILE A 133 -8.35 0.77 10.31
N SER A 134 -7.99 1.88 9.68
CA SER A 134 -8.34 2.14 8.29
C SER A 134 -7.72 1.13 7.31
N SER A 135 -8.34 0.96 6.14
CA SER A 135 -7.78 0.16 5.03
C SER A 135 -6.40 0.66 4.58
N LYS A 136 -6.15 1.98 4.67
CA LYS A 136 -4.87 2.59 4.31
C LYS A 136 -3.79 2.26 5.35
N ALA A 137 -4.09 2.36 6.64
CA ALA A 137 -3.18 1.91 7.69
C ALA A 137 -2.85 0.43 7.54
N TYR A 138 -3.86 -0.38 7.26
CA TYR A 138 -3.67 -1.80 7.02
C TYR A 138 -2.75 -2.08 5.82
N ALA A 139 -2.98 -1.41 4.68
CA ALA A 139 -2.12 -1.51 3.51
C ALA A 139 -0.69 -1.05 3.81
N GLN A 140 -0.50 0.03 4.57
CA GLN A 140 0.83 0.52 4.95
C GLN A 140 1.58 -0.45 5.86
N LYS A 141 0.87 -1.06 6.83
CA LYS A 141 1.39 -2.13 7.67
C LYS A 141 1.80 -3.33 6.84
N ILE A 142 0.89 -3.82 5.99
CA ILE A 142 1.16 -4.92 5.06
C ILE A 142 2.43 -4.64 4.26
N SER A 143 2.51 -3.49 3.61
CA SER A 143 3.67 -3.17 2.79
C SER A 143 4.95 -2.98 3.61
N LYS A 144 4.87 -2.59 4.88
CA LYS A 144 6.03 -2.55 5.80
C LYS A 144 6.47 -3.97 6.18
N ASP A 145 5.55 -4.80 6.66
CA ASP A 145 5.85 -6.17 7.08
C ASP A 145 6.36 -7.00 5.90
N PHE A 146 5.81 -6.74 4.71
CA PHE A 146 6.19 -7.41 3.47
C PHE A 146 7.64 -7.10 3.09
N SER A 147 8.11 -5.85 3.21
CA SER A 147 9.51 -5.48 2.96
C SER A 147 10.53 -6.19 3.88
N TYR A 148 10.09 -6.84 4.95
CA TYR A 148 10.93 -7.54 5.91
C TYR A 148 10.84 -9.07 5.85
N LEU A 149 10.05 -9.63 4.93
CA LEU A 149 9.97 -11.08 4.78
C LEU A 149 11.21 -11.61 4.06
N ILE A 150 12.12 -12.24 4.81
CA ILE A 150 13.33 -12.88 4.31
C ILE A 150 13.02 -14.28 3.78
N LEU A 151 12.82 -14.40 2.47
CA LEU A 151 12.30 -15.58 1.78
C LEU A 151 12.89 -15.70 0.37
N GLY A 152 13.31 -16.92 -0.01
CA GLY A 152 13.41 -17.40 -1.40
C GLY A 152 14.02 -16.46 -2.45
N GLU A 153 13.75 -16.76 -3.72
CA GLU A 153 13.98 -15.82 -4.84
C GLU A 153 12.77 -14.90 -4.99
N ASN A 154 12.94 -13.70 -5.53
CA ASN A 154 11.84 -12.80 -5.93
C ASN A 154 11.03 -12.22 -4.76
N SER A 155 11.71 -11.91 -3.67
CA SER A 155 11.09 -11.27 -2.51
C SER A 155 11.10 -9.73 -2.60
N PRO A 156 10.19 -9.04 -1.91
CA PRO A 156 10.16 -7.56 -1.80
C PRO A 156 11.28 -6.96 -0.92
N GLN A 157 12.25 -7.77 -0.49
CA GLN A 157 13.22 -7.38 0.52
C GLN A 157 14.12 -6.26 0.04
N GLN A 158 14.62 -5.45 0.97
CA GLN A 158 15.78 -4.60 0.70
C GLN A 158 16.96 -5.19 1.43
N GLY A 159 18.04 -5.48 0.72
CA GLY A 159 19.23 -5.99 1.38
C GLY A 159 20.22 -6.71 0.48
N LEU A 160 21.21 -7.27 1.16
CA LEU A 160 22.26 -8.10 0.59
C LEU A 160 22.18 -9.46 1.26
N SER A 161 22.25 -10.54 0.49
CA SER A 161 22.49 -11.86 1.05
C SER A 161 23.67 -12.51 0.36
N ALA A 162 24.45 -13.26 1.12
CA ALA A 162 25.55 -14.06 0.62
C ALA A 162 25.31 -15.51 1.06
N THR A 163 25.45 -16.44 0.13
CA THR A 163 25.39 -17.87 0.41
C THR A 163 26.73 -18.50 0.03
N LEU A 164 27.28 -19.29 0.93
CA LEU A 164 28.48 -20.09 0.69
C LEU A 164 28.09 -21.57 0.78
N ASN A 165 28.49 -22.35 -0.23
CA ASN A 165 28.38 -23.80 -0.23
C ASN A 165 29.61 -24.42 -0.91
N GLU A 166 29.63 -25.74 -1.00
CA GLU A 166 30.73 -26.52 -1.60
C GLU A 166 31.00 -26.19 -3.08
N LYS A 167 30.02 -25.64 -3.81
CA LYS A 167 30.15 -25.31 -5.24
C LYS A 167 30.62 -23.87 -5.50
N GLY A 168 30.72 -23.05 -4.45
CA GLY A 168 31.18 -21.67 -4.55
C GLY A 168 30.32 -20.71 -3.74
N SER A 169 30.18 -19.50 -4.25
CA SER A 169 29.57 -18.40 -3.52
C SER A 169 28.58 -17.65 -4.40
N SER A 170 27.48 -17.21 -3.81
CA SER A 170 26.50 -16.35 -4.48
C SER A 170 26.19 -15.12 -3.62
N ILE A 171 26.03 -13.99 -4.30
CA ILE A 171 25.58 -12.73 -3.72
C ILE A 171 24.27 -12.36 -4.38
N LYS A 172 23.25 -12.09 -3.56
CA LYS A 172 21.99 -11.51 -4.01
C LYS A 172 21.84 -10.11 -3.45
N LEU A 173 21.52 -9.17 -4.32
CA LEU A 173 21.22 -7.78 -4.00
C LEU A 173 19.75 -7.54 -4.32
N ASN A 174 19.01 -6.90 -3.41
CA ASN A 174 17.62 -6.55 -3.64
C ASN A 174 17.35 -5.11 -3.21
N GLY A 175 16.68 -4.37 -4.09
CA GLY A 175 16.35 -2.96 -3.93
C GLY A 175 14.87 -2.71 -4.21
N LEU A 176 14.23 -1.95 -3.32
CA LEU A 176 12.86 -1.48 -3.53
C LEU A 176 12.87 -0.32 -4.53
N LEU A 177 12.13 -0.45 -5.64
CA LEU A 177 11.96 0.62 -6.62
C LEU A 177 10.76 1.51 -6.29
N ARG A 178 9.62 0.90 -5.94
CA ARG A 178 8.38 1.63 -5.65
C ARG A 178 7.50 0.89 -4.66
N LYS A 179 6.87 1.64 -3.75
CA LYS A 179 5.83 1.18 -2.83
C LYS A 179 4.52 1.89 -3.13
N GLY A 180 3.49 1.15 -3.49
CA GLY A 180 2.13 1.65 -3.68
C GLY A 180 1.19 1.18 -2.56
N LEU A 181 -0.10 1.53 -2.67
CA LEU A 181 -1.14 1.01 -1.78
C LEU A 181 -1.34 -0.49 -2.05
N GLY A 182 -0.74 -1.33 -1.22
CA GLY A 182 -0.84 -2.79 -1.32
C GLY A 182 -0.04 -3.40 -2.48
N SER A 183 0.84 -2.65 -3.13
CA SER A 183 1.72 -3.15 -4.19
C SER A 183 3.18 -2.74 -3.98
N ILE A 184 4.10 -3.60 -4.43
CA ILE A 184 5.53 -3.39 -4.34
C ILE A 184 6.17 -3.72 -5.69
N ILE A 185 7.10 -2.87 -6.10
CA ILE A 185 8.01 -3.13 -7.21
C ILE A 185 9.43 -3.15 -6.64
N SER A 186 10.14 -4.26 -6.84
CA SER A 186 11.56 -4.38 -6.47
C SER A 186 12.40 -4.91 -7.62
N LEU A 187 13.71 -4.73 -7.51
CA LEU A 187 14.72 -5.24 -8.41
C LEU A 187 15.64 -6.16 -7.61
N GLU A 188 15.88 -7.36 -8.11
CA GLU A 188 16.81 -8.34 -7.55
C GLU A 188 17.92 -8.62 -8.55
N ALA A 189 19.16 -8.64 -8.08
CA ALA A 189 20.32 -9.10 -8.82
C ALA A 189 20.95 -10.30 -8.10
N ASP A 190 21.08 -11.43 -8.79
CA ASP A 190 21.70 -12.66 -8.29
C ASP A 190 22.98 -12.95 -9.07
N LEU A 191 24.10 -12.94 -8.36
CA LEU A 191 25.45 -13.08 -8.88
C LEU A 191 26.10 -14.32 -8.29
N ALA A 192 26.60 -15.24 -9.11
CA ALA A 192 27.31 -16.42 -8.63
C ALA A 192 28.73 -16.51 -9.21
N SER A 193 29.68 -16.94 -8.36
CA SER A 193 31.09 -17.11 -8.72
C SER A 193 31.70 -18.32 -8.02
N THR A 194 32.56 -19.03 -8.75
CA THR A 194 33.42 -20.08 -8.19
C THR A 194 34.67 -19.55 -7.51
N ASN A 195 35.15 -18.36 -7.88
CA ASN A 195 36.41 -17.79 -7.40
C ASN A 195 36.24 -16.47 -6.62
N GLY A 196 35.01 -16.15 -6.19
CA GLY A 196 34.70 -14.98 -5.37
C GLY A 196 34.68 -13.63 -6.11
N VAL A 197 34.66 -13.66 -7.45
CA VAL A 197 34.61 -12.46 -8.30
C VAL A 197 33.22 -12.33 -8.93
N TYR A 198 32.45 -11.33 -8.52
CA TYR A 198 31.04 -11.14 -8.90
C TYR A 198 30.90 -9.98 -9.89
N PHE A 199 31.01 -10.26 -11.20
CA PHE A 199 30.74 -9.29 -12.25
C PHE A 199 29.70 -9.82 -13.22
N PHE A 200 28.89 -8.91 -13.77
CA PHE A 200 27.83 -9.21 -14.74
C PHE A 200 28.37 -9.62 -16.13
N ASP A 201 29.67 -9.45 -16.41
CA ASP A 201 30.21 -9.51 -17.77
C ASP A 201 31.69 -9.92 -17.90
N GLU A 202 32.23 -10.86 -17.10
CA GLU A 202 33.59 -11.36 -17.34
C GLU A 202 33.78 -12.89 -17.28
N GLU A 203 34.66 -13.34 -18.19
CA GLU A 203 35.06 -14.71 -18.56
C GLU A 203 35.95 -15.41 -17.49
N LYS A 204 36.40 -14.67 -16.47
CA LYS A 204 37.36 -15.16 -15.46
C LYS A 204 36.72 -15.34 -14.08
N GLY A 205 35.74 -16.25 -14.00
CA GLY A 205 35.23 -16.79 -12.74
C GLY A 205 33.82 -16.36 -12.33
N GLY A 206 33.14 -15.51 -13.10
CA GLY A 206 31.70 -15.24 -12.95
C GLY A 206 30.90 -16.31 -13.71
N GLN A 207 29.98 -17.00 -13.02
CA GLN A 207 29.18 -18.07 -13.63
C GLN A 207 27.78 -17.63 -14.05
N LYS A 208 27.20 -16.70 -13.27
CA LYS A 208 25.81 -16.29 -13.41
C LYS A 208 25.64 -14.83 -13.00
N GLY A 209 24.94 -14.08 -13.85
CA GLY A 209 24.39 -12.77 -13.51
C GLY A 209 22.92 -12.70 -13.91
N LYS A 210 22.01 -12.69 -12.93
CA LYS A 210 20.55 -12.65 -13.14
C LYS A 210 19.99 -11.35 -12.58
N ILE A 211 19.16 -10.67 -13.38
CA ILE A 211 18.35 -9.53 -12.96
C ILE A 211 16.89 -9.95 -13.01
N THR A 212 16.18 -9.73 -11.91
CA THR A 212 14.74 -9.97 -11.81
C THR A 212 14.03 -8.69 -11.40
N VAL A 213 12.96 -8.35 -12.10
CA VAL A 213 12.02 -7.31 -11.64
C VAL A 213 10.88 -8.02 -10.96
N ASN A 214 10.52 -7.63 -9.74
CA ASN A 214 9.42 -8.24 -9.01
C ASN A 214 8.25 -7.25 -8.94
N TYR A 215 7.10 -7.62 -9.49
CA TYR A 215 5.84 -6.95 -9.22
C TYR A 215 5.03 -7.78 -8.24
N ILE A 216 4.67 -7.21 -7.11
CA ILE A 216 3.96 -7.92 -6.04
C ILE A 216 2.75 -7.13 -5.62
N LYS A 217 1.62 -7.81 -5.49
CA LYS A 217 0.36 -7.21 -5.08
C LYS A 217 -0.29 -8.03 -3.98
N THR A 218 -0.78 -7.30 -2.99
CA THR A 218 -1.61 -7.86 -1.92
C THR A 218 -2.93 -8.28 -2.52
N LEU A 219 -3.32 -9.54 -2.34
CA LEU A 219 -4.61 -10.04 -2.77
C LEU A 219 -5.66 -9.76 -1.68
N LYS A 220 -5.38 -10.21 -0.47
CA LYS A 220 -6.25 -10.09 0.68
C LYS A 220 -5.38 -10.10 1.92
N GLY A 221 -5.51 -9.07 2.74
CA GLY A 221 -5.13 -9.16 4.14
C GLY A 221 -6.40 -9.19 4.96
N TRP A 222 -6.40 -9.98 6.02
CA TRP A 222 -7.37 -9.85 7.08
C TRP A 222 -6.67 -10.07 8.39
N SER A 223 -7.26 -9.57 9.46
CA SER A 223 -6.69 -9.75 10.77
C SER A 223 -7.80 -9.83 11.79
N PHE A 224 -7.53 -10.60 12.83
CA PHE A 224 -8.44 -10.78 13.93
C PHE A 224 -8.02 -9.85 15.06
N TYR A 225 -8.95 -8.98 15.42
CA TYR A 225 -8.78 -8.00 16.48
C TYR A 225 -9.65 -8.41 17.66
N THR A 226 -9.09 -8.26 18.85
CA THR A 226 -9.88 -8.16 20.08
C THR A 226 -9.54 -6.81 20.70
N PRO A 227 -10.05 -5.70 20.13
CA PRO A 227 -9.87 -4.39 20.73
C PRO A 227 -10.66 -4.35 22.04
N ASN A 228 -10.10 -3.72 23.06
CA ASN A 228 -10.94 -3.21 24.14
C ASN A 228 -11.51 -1.85 23.69
N GLU A 229 -12.66 -1.45 24.22
CA GLU A 229 -13.30 -0.18 23.86
C GLU A 229 -12.38 1.02 24.13
N ASN A 230 -11.59 0.96 25.21
CA ASN A 230 -10.60 1.99 25.54
C ASN A 230 -9.60 2.26 24.39
N THR A 231 -9.11 1.22 23.69
CA THR A 231 -8.16 1.41 22.57
C THR A 231 -8.84 2.11 21.39
N LYS A 232 -10.11 1.81 21.10
CA LYS A 232 -10.87 2.52 20.05
C LYS A 232 -11.03 3.99 20.40
N GLU A 233 -11.47 4.29 21.61
CA GLU A 233 -11.64 5.66 22.10
C GLU A 233 -10.32 6.45 22.06
N ILE A 234 -9.21 5.84 22.48
CA ILE A 234 -7.88 6.48 22.44
C ILE A 234 -7.47 6.81 20.99
N ILE A 235 -7.68 5.88 20.05
CA ILE A 235 -7.37 6.11 18.63
C ILE A 235 -8.20 7.28 18.11
N HIS A 236 -9.52 7.24 18.34
CA HIS A 236 -10.42 8.30 17.87
C HIS A 236 -10.05 9.66 18.44
N TYR A 237 -9.81 9.75 19.75
CA TYR A 237 -9.41 10.97 20.42
C TYR A 237 -8.10 11.54 19.83
N GLN A 238 -7.08 10.70 19.64
CA GLN A 238 -5.79 11.15 19.08
C GLN A 238 -5.92 11.60 17.61
N ILE A 239 -6.76 10.94 16.81
CA ILE A 239 -7.04 11.34 15.43
C ILE A 239 -7.77 12.69 15.40
N GLU A 240 -8.83 12.84 16.19
CA GLU A 240 -9.58 14.09 16.32
C GLU A 240 -8.64 15.22 16.75
N GLU A 241 -7.82 15.00 17.77
CA GLU A 241 -6.85 15.98 18.26
C GLU A 241 -5.85 16.42 17.17
N LEU A 242 -5.34 15.47 16.38
CA LEU A 242 -4.42 15.75 15.28
C LEU A 242 -5.06 16.60 14.19
N VAL A 243 -6.29 16.27 13.78
CA VAL A 243 -7.01 16.98 12.72
C VAL A 243 -7.44 18.37 13.20
N GLU A 244 -8.00 18.48 14.40
CA GLU A 244 -8.39 19.77 14.99
C GLU A 244 -7.19 20.70 15.16
N THR A 245 -6.06 20.18 15.65
CA THR A 245 -4.85 21.00 15.82
C THR A 245 -4.34 21.49 14.48
N ALA A 246 -4.27 20.61 13.46
CA ALA A 246 -3.83 20.98 12.13
C ALA A 246 -4.75 22.04 11.49
N TYR A 247 -6.06 21.83 11.57
CA TYR A 247 -7.06 22.77 11.08
C TYR A 247 -6.98 24.11 11.79
N SER A 248 -6.97 24.10 13.13
CA SER A 248 -6.96 25.32 13.93
C SER A 248 -5.69 26.14 13.69
N ASP A 249 -4.51 25.52 13.66
CA ASP A 249 -3.26 26.23 13.40
C ASP A 249 -3.27 26.93 12.05
N TYR A 250 -3.72 26.22 11.00
CA TYR A 250 -3.81 26.78 9.66
C TYR A 250 -4.85 27.88 9.56
N TYR A 251 -6.06 27.63 10.04
CA TYR A 251 -7.19 28.56 9.98
C TYR A 251 -6.88 29.87 10.70
N ASN A 252 -6.28 29.79 11.89
CA ASN A 252 -5.89 30.97 12.65
C ASN A 252 -4.80 31.78 11.94
N LEU A 253 -3.79 31.13 11.35
CA LEU A 253 -2.76 31.81 10.55
C LEU A 253 -3.33 32.45 9.29
N TYR A 254 -4.26 31.78 8.61
CA TYR A 254 -4.90 32.29 7.40
C TYR A 254 -5.77 33.51 7.70
N ASN A 255 -6.55 33.46 8.78
CA ASN A 255 -7.33 34.62 9.23
C ASN A 255 -6.44 35.77 9.70
N LEU A 256 -5.31 35.48 10.35
CA LEU A 256 -4.33 36.50 10.72
C LEU A 256 -3.72 37.15 9.47
N LEU A 257 -3.39 36.35 8.44
CA LEU A 257 -2.90 36.87 7.16
C LEU A 257 -3.94 37.81 6.53
N LYS A 258 -5.21 37.36 6.46
CA LYS A 258 -6.32 38.15 5.95
C LYS A 258 -6.44 39.47 6.71
N LYS A 259 -6.47 39.43 8.04
CA LYS A 259 -6.49 40.62 8.92
C LYS A 259 -5.29 41.55 8.69
N ALA A 260 -4.12 40.99 8.43
CA ALA A 260 -2.89 41.75 8.19
C ALA A 260 -2.84 42.41 6.80
N THR A 261 -3.50 41.82 5.80
CA THR A 261 -3.53 42.32 4.41
C THR A 261 -4.76 43.17 4.10
N SER A 262 -5.84 43.00 4.85
CA SER A 262 -7.03 43.84 4.72
C SER A 262 -6.78 45.16 5.46
N ASP A 263 -6.64 46.25 4.72
CA ASP A 263 -6.42 47.63 5.21
C ASP A 263 -7.60 48.22 6.02
N GLY A 264 -8.33 47.39 6.78
CA GLY A 264 -9.50 47.79 7.56
C GLY A 264 -10.84 47.69 6.83
N GLU A 265 -10.86 47.25 5.57
CA GLU A 265 -12.10 46.84 4.89
C GLU A 265 -12.53 45.42 5.31
N ASP A 266 -13.83 45.13 5.15
CA ASP A 266 -14.57 43.92 5.54
C ASP A 266 -13.67 42.66 5.65
N PRO A 267 -13.60 41.99 6.83
CA PRO A 267 -12.84 40.76 7.01
C PRO A 267 -13.31 39.59 6.13
N ARG A 268 -14.39 39.74 5.35
CA ARG A 268 -14.80 38.80 4.29
C ARG A 268 -14.10 39.06 2.95
N SER A 269 -13.56 40.25 2.71
CA SER A 269 -12.86 40.64 1.49
C SER A 269 -11.57 39.84 1.27
N THR A 270 -11.37 39.31 0.06
CA THR A 270 -10.11 38.69 -0.38
C THR A 270 -9.11 39.72 -0.91
N LYS A 271 -9.46 41.02 -0.94
CA LYS A 271 -8.54 42.09 -1.35
C LYS A 271 -7.31 42.07 -0.42
N GLY A 272 -6.14 41.80 -0.99
CA GLY A 272 -4.86 41.74 -0.29
C GLY A 272 -4.20 40.35 -0.23
N LEU A 273 -4.96 39.28 -0.49
CA LEU A 273 -4.44 37.93 -0.69
C LEU A 273 -3.98 37.75 -2.14
N ASN A 274 -2.88 37.02 -2.36
CA ASN A 274 -2.48 36.65 -3.72
C ASN A 274 -3.19 35.36 -4.15
N GLU A 275 -3.13 35.03 -5.44
CA GLU A 275 -3.77 33.82 -5.99
C GLU A 275 -3.24 32.53 -5.34
N THR A 276 -1.96 32.51 -4.94
CA THR A 276 -1.33 31.39 -4.26
C THR A 276 -1.95 31.14 -2.88
N ASP A 277 -2.18 32.19 -2.09
CA ASP A 277 -2.77 32.13 -0.74
C ASP A 277 -4.19 31.52 -0.82
N VAL A 278 -4.98 31.90 -1.83
CA VAL A 278 -6.35 31.40 -2.05
C VAL A 278 -6.36 29.96 -2.57
N ALA A 279 -5.48 29.63 -3.52
CA ALA A 279 -5.37 28.26 -4.03
C ALA A 279 -4.96 27.28 -2.92
N GLN A 280 -4.04 27.71 -2.05
CA GLN A 280 -3.58 26.95 -0.90
C GLN A 280 -4.68 26.71 0.12
N GLU A 281 -5.50 27.71 0.45
CA GLU A 281 -6.67 27.54 1.31
C GLU A 281 -7.63 26.49 0.75
N LYS A 282 -7.93 26.56 -0.55
CA LYS A 282 -8.84 25.61 -1.20
C LYS A 282 -8.30 24.17 -1.13
N GLU A 283 -7.01 23.98 -1.36
CA GLU A 283 -6.37 22.66 -1.28
C GLU A 283 -6.35 22.10 0.15
N VAL A 284 -6.03 22.95 1.13
CA VAL A 284 -6.02 22.58 2.55
C VAL A 284 -7.42 22.21 3.03
N ASN A 285 -8.43 23.04 2.75
CA ASN A 285 -9.81 22.75 3.15
C ASN A 285 -10.32 21.47 2.50
N LYS A 286 -10.00 21.23 1.22
CA LYS A 286 -10.33 19.97 0.54
C LYS A 286 -9.69 18.78 1.26
N THR A 287 -8.40 18.86 1.58
CA THR A 287 -7.68 17.76 2.24
C THR A 287 -8.22 17.47 3.64
N ILE A 288 -8.46 18.50 4.45
CA ILE A 288 -9.01 18.32 5.81
C ILE A 288 -10.41 17.74 5.72
N CYS A 289 -11.26 18.20 4.80
CA CYS A 289 -12.57 17.62 4.56
C CYS A 289 -12.47 16.12 4.26
N THR A 290 -11.62 15.73 3.31
CA THR A 290 -11.40 14.32 2.96
C THR A 290 -10.87 13.48 4.12
N VAL A 291 -9.95 14.03 4.92
CA VAL A 291 -9.39 13.35 6.10
C VAL A 291 -10.46 13.18 7.19
N SER A 292 -11.21 14.25 7.51
CA SER A 292 -12.27 14.18 8.52
C SER A 292 -13.38 13.20 8.13
N GLU A 293 -13.77 13.18 6.86
CA GLU A 293 -14.73 12.19 6.32
C GLU A 293 -14.19 10.76 6.42
N SER A 294 -12.90 10.56 6.18
CA SER A 294 -12.29 9.22 6.16
C SER A 294 -12.05 8.63 7.56
N TYR A 295 -11.76 9.47 8.56
CA TYR A 295 -11.25 9.01 9.87
C TYR A 295 -12.04 9.46 11.10
N ILE A 296 -12.92 10.48 10.99
CA ILE A 296 -13.68 10.99 12.14
C ILE A 296 -15.18 10.69 12.01
N ASN A 297 -15.77 10.82 10.82
CA ASN A 297 -17.19 10.51 10.63
C ASN A 297 -17.48 10.04 9.21
N ILE A 298 -17.50 8.71 9.02
CA ILE A 298 -17.78 8.06 7.74
C ILE A 298 -19.25 8.28 7.32
N GLN A 299 -20.15 8.60 8.25
CA GLN A 299 -21.59 8.61 7.99
C GLN A 299 -22.12 9.97 7.52
N GLN A 300 -21.46 11.09 7.83
CA GLN A 300 -21.89 12.42 7.35
C GLN A 300 -20.70 13.40 7.21
N ALA A 301 -20.66 14.15 6.11
CA ALA A 301 -19.74 15.28 5.85
C ALA A 301 -19.82 16.45 6.87
N VAL A 302 -20.50 16.25 8.00
CA VAL A 302 -20.74 17.22 9.06
C VAL A 302 -19.52 17.37 9.98
N ALA A 303 -18.62 16.37 10.04
CA ALA A 303 -17.45 16.42 10.93
C ALA A 303 -16.52 17.61 10.68
N PHE A 304 -16.29 17.98 9.41
CA PHE A 304 -15.47 19.15 9.09
C PHE A 304 -16.03 20.44 9.71
N ASN A 305 -17.36 20.62 9.67
CA ASN A 305 -18.04 21.79 10.22
C ASN A 305 -18.07 21.82 11.76
N ARG A 306 -17.67 20.72 12.42
CA ARG A 306 -17.63 20.58 13.88
C ARG A 306 -16.23 20.70 14.47
N LEU A 307 -15.19 20.81 13.65
CA LEU A 307 -13.81 20.98 14.12
C LEU A 307 -13.68 22.23 14.97
N LYS A 308 -13.17 22.08 16.19
CA LYS A 308 -13.00 23.21 17.10
C LYS A 308 -11.77 24.03 16.73
N VAL A 309 -11.94 25.34 16.64
CA VAL A 309 -10.83 26.28 16.52
C VAL A 309 -10.31 26.60 17.92
N ARG A 310 -9.05 26.28 18.17
CA ARG A 310 -8.37 26.51 19.44
C ARG A 310 -7.91 27.97 19.55
N PRO A 311 -7.77 28.50 20.79
CA PRO A 311 -7.25 29.84 21.02
C PRO A 311 -5.86 30.04 20.40
N PHE A 312 -5.69 31.15 19.70
CA PHE A 312 -4.46 31.48 19.00
C PHE A 312 -3.80 32.73 19.57
N LYS A 313 -2.48 32.70 19.71
CA LYS A 313 -1.69 33.84 20.19
C LYS A 313 -1.14 34.60 19.00
N GLU A 314 -1.64 35.81 18.77
CA GLU A 314 -1.18 36.69 17.66
C GLU A 314 0.17 37.37 17.95
N ILE A 315 0.53 37.53 19.23
CA ILE A 315 1.74 38.23 19.72
C ILE A 315 3.03 37.87 18.95
N PRO A 316 3.34 36.60 18.62
CA PRO A 316 4.56 36.24 17.92
C PRO A 316 4.67 36.78 16.48
N TYR A 317 3.60 37.33 15.93
CA TYR A 317 3.51 37.82 14.56
C TYR A 317 3.38 39.34 14.47
N GLU A 318 3.25 40.03 15.60
CA GLU A 318 3.16 41.48 15.66
C GLU A 318 4.52 42.10 15.30
N LYS A 319 4.51 43.12 14.42
CA LYS A 319 5.69 43.89 14.01
C LYS A 319 5.78 45.23 14.75
N GLY A 320 4.68 45.71 15.30
CA GLY A 320 4.55 46.99 16.00
C GLY A 320 3.17 47.61 15.80
N LYS A 321 2.95 48.85 16.24
CA LYS A 321 1.73 49.61 15.93
C LYS A 321 2.01 50.61 14.82
N ASP A 322 1.04 50.81 13.92
CA ASP A 322 1.08 51.87 12.93
C ASP A 322 0.82 53.25 13.56
N ASN A 323 0.89 54.30 12.73
CA ASN A 323 0.65 55.68 13.17
C ASN A 323 -0.78 55.93 13.70
N LYS A 324 -1.71 54.97 13.50
CA LYS A 324 -3.10 55.00 13.99
C LYS A 324 -3.27 54.12 15.24
N GLY A 325 -2.19 53.56 15.78
CA GLY A 325 -2.21 52.67 16.94
C GLY A 325 -2.68 51.24 16.62
N LYS A 326 -2.89 50.89 15.34
CA LYS A 326 -3.31 49.55 14.90
C LYS A 326 -2.10 48.63 14.84
N THR A 327 -2.23 47.43 15.39
CA THR A 327 -1.18 46.40 15.31
C THR A 327 -0.92 46.02 13.85
N THR A 328 0.35 46.10 13.46
CA THR A 328 0.89 45.64 12.17
C THR A 328 1.50 44.27 12.36
N TYR A 329 1.42 43.41 11.35
CA TYR A 329 1.91 42.03 11.42
C TYR A 329 3.04 41.77 10.42
N ASN A 330 3.88 40.80 10.74
CA ASN A 330 4.92 40.29 9.85
C ASN A 330 4.31 39.29 8.85
N THR A 331 3.78 39.79 7.74
CA THR A 331 3.13 38.97 6.69
C THR A 331 4.07 37.94 6.06
N SER A 332 5.37 38.22 5.95
CA SER A 332 6.37 37.27 5.44
C SER A 332 6.51 36.06 6.36
N LYS A 333 6.56 36.29 7.69
CA LYS A 333 6.59 35.21 8.68
C LYS A 333 5.31 34.39 8.65
N ILE A 334 4.14 35.05 8.60
CA ILE A 334 2.84 34.37 8.53
C ILE A 334 2.76 33.47 7.29
N ARG A 335 3.11 33.98 6.10
CA ARG A 335 3.09 33.18 4.86
C ARG A 335 4.02 31.98 4.90
N LYS A 336 5.22 32.14 5.47
CA LYS A 336 6.16 31.02 5.62
C LYS A 336 5.57 29.91 6.50
N GLU A 337 5.06 30.26 7.67
CA GLU A 337 4.47 29.29 8.58
C GLU A 337 3.18 28.68 8.03
N LEU A 338 2.37 29.47 7.31
CA LEU A 338 1.18 28.99 6.61
C LEU A 338 1.53 27.98 5.53
N ALA A 339 2.61 28.21 4.77
CA ALA A 339 3.14 27.26 3.80
C ALA A 339 3.61 25.95 4.46
N ASP A 340 4.34 26.04 5.58
CA ASP A 340 4.78 24.87 6.34
C ASP A 340 3.58 24.06 6.88
N LYS A 341 2.53 24.74 7.38
CA LYS A 341 1.30 24.09 7.88
C LYS A 341 0.47 23.48 6.77
N SER A 342 0.34 24.16 5.63
CA SER A 342 -0.32 23.62 4.45
C SER A 342 0.38 22.35 3.96
N LYS A 343 1.71 22.38 3.81
CA LYS A 343 2.51 21.21 3.43
C LYS A 343 2.31 20.05 4.41
N TYR A 344 2.31 20.36 5.71
CA TYR A 344 2.02 19.36 6.73
C TYR A 344 0.63 18.72 6.55
N ILE A 345 -0.40 19.52 6.29
CA ILE A 345 -1.77 19.02 6.08
C ILE A 345 -1.88 18.19 4.81
N THR A 346 -1.33 18.67 3.69
CA THR A 346 -1.46 18.01 2.38
C THR A 346 -0.58 16.77 2.24
N GLU A 347 0.60 16.75 2.86
CA GLU A 347 1.57 15.67 2.65
C GLU A 347 1.73 14.72 3.86
N SER A 348 1.50 15.20 5.09
CA SER A 348 1.93 14.48 6.31
C SER A 348 0.82 14.11 7.29
N LEU A 349 -0.29 14.85 7.34
CA LEU A 349 -1.35 14.65 8.34
C LEU A 349 -1.93 13.22 8.27
N GLU A 350 -2.28 12.76 7.08
CA GLU A 350 -2.81 11.39 6.88
C GLU A 350 -1.79 10.32 7.32
N GLN A 351 -0.49 10.52 7.04
CA GLN A 351 0.55 9.58 7.48
C GLN A 351 0.68 9.51 9.00
N LYS A 352 0.47 10.63 9.70
CA LYS A 352 0.47 10.64 11.17
C LYS A 352 -0.77 9.97 11.75
N ILE A 353 -1.94 10.17 11.14
CA ILE A 353 -3.17 9.46 11.51
C ILE A 353 -2.96 7.95 11.39
N ILE A 354 -2.46 7.49 10.24
CA ILE A 354 -2.13 6.07 10.03
C ILE A 354 -1.11 5.57 11.07
N ALA A 355 -0.10 6.37 11.41
CA ALA A 355 0.89 5.99 12.42
C ALA A 355 0.28 5.81 13.81
N VAL A 356 -0.70 6.66 14.19
CA VAL A 356 -1.48 6.52 15.43
C VAL A 356 -2.28 5.24 15.42
N GLU A 357 -3.07 5.00 14.36
CA GLU A 357 -3.86 3.78 14.21
C GLU A 357 -3.00 2.53 14.39
N LEU A 358 -1.86 2.46 13.69
CA LEU A 358 -0.96 1.31 13.76
C LEU A 358 -0.28 1.13 15.13
N LYS A 359 0.07 2.22 15.80
CA LYS A 359 0.74 2.21 17.09
C LYS A 359 -0.21 1.72 18.18
N GLU A 360 -1.38 2.32 18.28
CA GLU A 360 -2.33 2.02 19.35
C GLU A 360 -3.01 0.67 19.12
N ALA A 361 -3.30 0.33 17.85
CA ALA A 361 -3.82 -0.99 17.52
C ALA A 361 -2.83 -2.12 17.82
N ALA A 362 -1.51 -1.87 17.86
CA ALA A 362 -0.46 -2.89 17.86
C ALA A 362 -0.66 -4.02 18.91
N SER A 363 -1.20 -3.68 20.07
CA SER A 363 -1.47 -4.60 21.18
C SER A 363 -2.76 -5.43 21.03
N SER A 364 -3.69 -5.00 20.18
CA SER A 364 -5.01 -5.62 19.97
C SER A 364 -5.02 -6.72 18.90
N TRP A 365 -3.90 -6.92 18.19
CA TRP A 365 -3.78 -7.94 17.15
C TRP A 365 -3.53 -9.30 17.77
N THR A 366 -4.39 -10.27 17.47
CA THR A 366 -4.22 -11.66 17.92
C THR A 366 -3.59 -12.52 16.84
N ILE A 367 -4.11 -12.40 15.61
CA ILE A 367 -3.66 -13.12 14.43
C ILE A 367 -3.74 -12.20 13.21
N GLU A 368 -2.69 -12.23 12.40
CA GLU A 368 -2.55 -11.43 11.19
C GLU A 368 -2.34 -12.36 10.00
N HIS A 369 -3.20 -12.24 8.98
CA HIS A 369 -3.06 -12.98 7.73
C HIS A 369 -2.77 -12.03 6.59
N LEU A 370 -1.83 -12.41 5.73
CA LEU A 370 -1.46 -11.64 4.56
C LEU A 370 -1.24 -12.57 3.37
N THR A 371 -2.09 -12.43 2.35
CA THR A 371 -1.93 -13.13 1.08
C THR A 371 -1.50 -12.17 -0.01
N PHE A 372 -0.46 -12.55 -0.75
CA PHE A 372 0.02 -11.80 -1.90
C PHE A 372 0.24 -12.71 -3.10
N TYR A 373 0.22 -12.10 -4.26
CA TYR A 373 0.64 -12.72 -5.50
C TYR A 373 1.64 -11.81 -6.20
N GLY A 374 2.51 -12.39 -7.01
CA GLY A 374 3.48 -11.62 -7.75
C GLY A 374 3.84 -12.24 -9.08
N PHE A 375 4.44 -11.41 -9.91
CA PHE A 375 5.02 -11.77 -11.20
C PHE A 375 6.45 -11.22 -11.26
N SER A 376 7.37 -12.08 -11.68
CA SER A 376 8.80 -11.79 -11.67
C SER A 376 9.46 -12.21 -12.97
N PRO A 377 9.47 -11.34 -14.00
CA PRO A 377 10.26 -11.54 -15.19
C PRO A 377 11.75 -11.36 -14.87
N PHE A 378 12.58 -12.16 -15.53
CA PHE A 378 14.03 -12.10 -15.34
C PHE A 378 14.79 -12.30 -16.64
N TYR A 379 16.02 -11.79 -16.63
CA TYR A 379 17.05 -12.04 -17.62
C TYR A 379 18.32 -12.48 -16.88
N GLN A 380 18.96 -13.52 -17.38
CA GLN A 380 20.13 -14.14 -16.81
C GLN A 380 21.16 -14.39 -17.90
N ARG A 381 22.39 -13.98 -17.62
CA ARG A 381 23.56 -14.37 -18.40
C ARG A 381 24.29 -15.47 -17.64
N GLU A 382 24.71 -16.48 -18.38
CA GLU A 382 25.57 -17.55 -17.93
C GLU A 382 26.85 -17.51 -18.75
N SER A 383 27.98 -17.79 -18.11
CA SER A 383 29.23 -18.03 -18.82
C SER A 383 30.05 -19.06 -18.08
N PHE A 384 30.70 -19.93 -18.83
CA PHE A 384 31.62 -20.90 -18.28
C PHE A 384 32.70 -21.26 -19.28
N LYS A 385 33.90 -21.50 -18.77
CA LYS A 385 35.03 -21.94 -19.56
C LYS A 385 34.97 -23.45 -19.71
N ARG A 386 34.78 -23.94 -20.93
CA ARG A 386 34.70 -25.35 -21.29
C ARG A 386 36.05 -25.86 -21.77
N PHE A 387 36.43 -27.06 -21.33
CA PHE A 387 37.56 -27.79 -21.91
C PHE A 387 37.06 -28.87 -22.87
N THR A 388 37.67 -28.92 -24.06
CA THR A 388 37.46 -29.97 -25.05
C THR A 388 38.82 -30.46 -25.50
N TYR A 389 39.12 -31.74 -25.27
CA TYR A 389 40.40 -32.31 -25.69
C TYR A 389 40.47 -32.41 -27.21
N ASP A 390 41.48 -31.78 -27.79
CA ASP A 390 41.83 -31.88 -29.20
C ASP A 390 43.34 -31.97 -29.32
N SER A 391 43.87 -33.13 -29.76
CA SER A 391 45.31 -33.35 -29.86
C SER A 391 46.01 -32.49 -30.92
N THR A 392 45.25 -31.72 -31.70
CA THR A 392 45.79 -30.79 -32.71
C THR A 392 45.97 -29.37 -32.18
N LEU A 393 45.41 -29.04 -31.01
CA LEU A 393 45.44 -27.70 -30.41
C LEU A 393 46.47 -27.62 -29.27
N THR A 394 46.99 -26.42 -28.98
CA THR A 394 47.80 -26.20 -27.77
C THR A 394 46.91 -26.23 -26.52
N PHE A 395 47.47 -26.49 -25.33
CA PHE A 395 46.69 -26.58 -24.08
C PHE A 395 45.78 -25.36 -23.85
N ASN A 396 46.26 -24.14 -24.14
CA ASN A 396 45.46 -22.94 -23.97
C ASN A 396 44.31 -22.81 -24.98
N GLU A 397 44.45 -23.39 -26.17
CA GLU A 397 43.44 -23.40 -27.23
C GLU A 397 42.37 -24.50 -27.04
N MET A 398 42.61 -25.47 -26.15
CA MET A 398 41.62 -26.48 -25.75
C MET A 398 40.50 -25.94 -24.85
N PHE A 399 40.57 -24.64 -24.49
CA PHE A 399 39.58 -23.97 -23.66
C PHE A 399 38.75 -23.01 -24.49
N ASN A 400 37.43 -23.16 -24.45
CA ASN A 400 36.48 -22.26 -25.10
C ASN A 400 35.54 -21.66 -24.06
N ASP A 401 35.27 -20.36 -24.17
CA ASP A 401 34.28 -19.70 -23.32
C ASP A 401 32.88 -19.88 -23.93
N GLU A 402 32.03 -20.61 -23.21
CA GLU A 402 30.63 -20.76 -23.54
C GLU A 402 29.84 -19.64 -22.85
N ARG A 403 28.87 -19.09 -23.59
CA ARG A 403 28.01 -18.01 -23.10
C ARG A 403 26.55 -18.35 -23.39
N GLY A 404 25.68 -17.97 -22.46
CA GLY A 404 24.27 -18.08 -22.71
C GLY A 404 23.35 -17.10 -22.05
N ASP A 405 22.23 -16.91 -22.72
CA ASP A 405 21.18 -15.97 -22.36
C ASP A 405 19.91 -16.75 -22.02
N ILE A 406 19.57 -16.67 -20.74
CA ILE A 406 18.36 -17.22 -20.15
C ILE A 406 17.40 -16.08 -19.86
N TYR A 407 16.12 -16.30 -20.16
CA TYR A 407 15.05 -15.38 -19.78
C TYR A 407 13.82 -16.19 -19.44
N GLY A 408 12.96 -15.60 -18.62
CA GLY A 408 11.74 -16.26 -18.19
C GLY A 408 10.90 -15.37 -17.30
N GLY A 409 9.86 -15.98 -16.75
CA GLY A 409 9.00 -15.34 -15.77
C GLY A 409 8.54 -16.35 -14.75
N SER A 410 8.29 -15.88 -13.54
CA SER A 410 7.64 -16.66 -12.50
C SER A 410 6.41 -15.95 -11.97
N ILE A 411 5.41 -16.72 -11.60
CA ILE A 411 4.24 -16.28 -10.87
C ILE A 411 4.30 -16.97 -9.52
N PHE A 412 3.98 -16.24 -8.46
CA PHE A 412 3.94 -16.82 -7.13
C PHE A 412 2.74 -16.34 -6.34
N PHE A 413 2.33 -17.20 -5.42
CA PHE A 413 1.32 -16.95 -4.41
C PHE A 413 1.92 -17.22 -3.06
N SER A 414 1.60 -16.38 -2.09
CA SER A 414 2.22 -16.48 -0.80
C SER A 414 1.28 -16.05 0.30
N HIS A 415 1.45 -16.68 1.45
CA HIS A 415 0.65 -16.47 2.63
C HIS A 415 1.54 -16.34 3.85
N ASN A 416 1.38 -15.25 4.58
CA ASN A 416 2.03 -15.03 5.86
C ASN A 416 0.98 -15.01 6.97
N ILE A 417 1.29 -15.68 8.07
CA ILE A 417 0.50 -15.68 9.29
C ILE A 417 1.42 -15.26 10.43
N THR A 418 1.04 -14.23 11.18
CA THR A 418 1.71 -13.83 12.42
C THR A 418 0.74 -14.02 13.58
N TRP A 419 1.20 -14.58 14.70
CA TRP A 419 0.35 -14.76 15.88
C TRP A 419 1.09 -14.54 17.20
N GLY A 420 0.30 -14.25 18.24
CA GLY A 420 0.80 -14.06 19.59
C GLY A 420 1.26 -12.62 19.89
N LYS A 421 1.22 -12.25 21.18
CA LYS A 421 1.41 -10.86 21.65
C LYS A 421 2.77 -10.25 21.27
N THR A 422 3.82 -11.07 21.21
CA THR A 422 5.18 -10.62 20.87
C THR A 422 5.45 -10.60 19.37
N ARG A 423 4.51 -11.07 18.53
CA ARG A 423 4.64 -11.17 17.05
C ARG A 423 5.88 -11.91 16.55
N THR A 424 6.54 -12.63 17.46
CA THR A 424 7.71 -13.47 17.18
C THR A 424 7.32 -14.77 16.50
N ARG A 425 6.07 -15.23 16.69
CA ARG A 425 5.57 -16.43 16.04
C ARG A 425 4.97 -16.07 14.69
N ARG A 426 5.53 -16.68 13.65
CA ARG A 426 5.11 -16.43 12.28
C ARG A 426 5.30 -17.68 11.44
N ALA A 427 4.43 -17.84 10.45
CA ALA A 427 4.50 -18.89 9.46
C ALA A 427 4.32 -18.25 8.10
N PHE A 428 5.10 -18.71 7.15
CA PHE A 428 5.06 -18.29 5.77
C PHE A 428 4.97 -19.52 4.89
N ALA A 429 4.17 -19.44 3.84
CA ALA A 429 4.13 -20.43 2.79
C ALA A 429 4.03 -19.72 1.44
N ARG A 430 4.69 -20.27 0.41
CA ARG A 430 4.59 -19.79 -0.96
C ARG A 430 4.63 -20.93 -1.94
N ALA A 431 3.79 -20.81 -2.95
CA ALA A 431 3.86 -21.60 -4.16
C ALA A 431 4.35 -20.70 -5.30
N THR A 432 5.30 -21.18 -6.09
CA THR A 432 5.85 -20.48 -7.25
C THR A 432 5.80 -21.41 -8.44
N THR A 433 5.39 -20.90 -9.60
CA THR A 433 5.57 -21.55 -10.88
C THR A 433 6.39 -20.65 -11.79
N ALA A 434 7.27 -21.24 -12.58
CA ALA A 434 8.09 -20.49 -13.53
C ALA A 434 8.17 -21.20 -14.88
N MET A 435 8.26 -20.36 -15.91
CA MET A 435 8.53 -20.77 -17.28
C MET A 435 9.74 -19.98 -17.76
N ALA A 436 10.75 -20.68 -18.25
CA ALA A 436 11.99 -20.06 -18.66
C ALA A 436 12.65 -20.81 -19.80
N ARG A 437 13.58 -20.14 -20.46
CA ARG A 437 14.65 -20.82 -21.19
C ARG A 437 15.63 -21.38 -20.15
N ALA A 438 16.04 -22.63 -20.28
CA ALA A 438 17.11 -23.21 -19.47
C ALA A 438 18.27 -23.64 -20.36
N SER A 439 19.42 -23.84 -19.76
CA SER A 439 20.59 -24.40 -20.43
C SER A 439 20.96 -25.74 -19.79
N ASN A 440 21.72 -26.56 -20.50
CA ASN A 440 22.28 -27.78 -19.93
C ASN A 440 23.60 -27.55 -19.18
N ILE A 441 23.93 -26.31 -18.75
CA ILE A 441 25.19 -26.01 -18.03
C ILE A 441 25.44 -26.96 -16.84
N SER A 442 24.38 -27.44 -16.19
CA SER A 442 24.45 -28.36 -15.06
C SER A 442 24.90 -29.79 -15.42
N THR A 443 25.00 -30.17 -16.71
CA THR A 443 25.62 -31.45 -17.12
C THR A 443 27.14 -31.38 -17.16
N PHE A 444 27.72 -30.19 -17.12
CA PHE A 444 29.17 -30.01 -17.14
C PHE A 444 29.71 -29.99 -15.72
N SER A 445 30.79 -30.73 -15.49
CA SER A 445 31.45 -30.80 -14.19
C SER A 445 32.65 -29.87 -14.16
N ASN A 446 32.73 -29.02 -13.14
CA ASN A 446 33.91 -28.18 -12.93
C ASN A 446 35.06 -29.03 -12.39
N SER A 447 36.22 -28.99 -13.06
CA SER A 447 37.41 -29.74 -12.66
C SER A 447 38.67 -28.89 -12.83
N THR A 448 39.69 -29.17 -12.02
CA THR A 448 41.03 -28.61 -12.22
C THR A 448 41.80 -29.56 -13.12
N LEU A 449 42.12 -29.10 -14.32
CA LEU A 449 42.86 -29.87 -15.31
C LEU A 449 44.34 -29.58 -15.16
N ASN A 450 45.12 -30.64 -14.93
CA ASN A 450 46.56 -30.60 -14.89
C ASN A 450 47.08 -31.19 -16.19
N PHE A 451 47.69 -30.36 -17.02
CA PHE A 451 48.32 -30.83 -18.24
C PHE A 451 49.83 -30.80 -18.07
N THR A 452 50.41 -31.98 -18.28
CA THR A 452 51.85 -32.21 -18.29
C THR A 452 52.25 -32.40 -19.73
N SER A 453 52.93 -31.41 -20.31
CA SER A 453 53.54 -31.53 -21.63
C SER A 453 55.05 -31.35 -21.54
N PRO A 454 55.84 -32.25 -22.14
CA PRO A 454 57.27 -32.04 -22.30
C PRO A 454 57.49 -30.91 -23.31
N VAL A 455 58.19 -29.85 -22.90
CA VAL A 455 58.45 -28.64 -23.72
C VAL A 455 59.83 -28.70 -24.39
N GLY A 456 60.60 -29.73 -24.07
CA GLY A 456 61.94 -30.00 -24.57
C GLY A 456 62.65 -30.96 -23.64
N ASN A 457 63.92 -31.20 -23.89
CA ASN A 457 64.79 -31.88 -22.95
C ASN A 457 65.79 -30.88 -22.34
N ASP A 458 66.21 -31.10 -21.11
CA ASP A 458 67.34 -30.39 -20.51
C ASP A 458 68.66 -30.79 -21.19
N ALA A 459 69.77 -30.22 -20.72
CA ALA A 459 71.11 -30.51 -21.25
C ALA A 459 71.54 -31.99 -21.08
N GLU A 460 70.83 -32.75 -20.25
CA GLU A 460 71.09 -34.16 -19.94
C GLU A 460 70.12 -35.10 -20.68
N GLY A 461 69.17 -34.56 -21.45
CA GLY A 461 68.20 -35.34 -22.21
C GLY A 461 66.92 -35.67 -21.45
N ASN A 462 66.71 -35.15 -20.23
CA ASN A 462 65.48 -35.38 -19.47
C ASN A 462 64.38 -34.40 -19.93
N PRO A 463 63.12 -34.85 -20.08
CA PRO A 463 62.03 -33.97 -20.50
C PRO A 463 61.76 -32.87 -19.48
N ILE A 464 61.85 -31.61 -19.91
CA ILE A 464 61.40 -30.45 -19.14
C ILE A 464 59.89 -30.43 -19.18
N VAL A 465 59.26 -30.80 -18.08
CA VAL A 465 57.80 -30.86 -17.95
C VAL A 465 57.29 -29.52 -17.42
N LEU A 466 56.50 -28.81 -18.23
CA LEU A 466 55.70 -27.69 -17.73
C LEU A 466 54.37 -28.23 -17.21
N ASN A 467 54.08 -27.95 -15.94
CA ASN A 467 52.77 -28.19 -15.34
C ASN A 467 51.90 -26.96 -15.60
N ALA A 468 50.94 -27.09 -16.51
CA ALA A 468 49.90 -26.08 -16.69
C ALA A 468 48.63 -26.54 -15.97
N THR A 469 48.13 -25.72 -15.05
CA THR A 469 46.89 -25.99 -14.30
C THR A 469 45.82 -25.00 -14.70
N ASN A 470 44.62 -25.47 -15.05
CA ASN A 470 43.49 -24.59 -15.38
C ASN A 470 42.18 -25.21 -14.87
N THR A 471 41.31 -24.41 -14.26
CA THR A 471 39.95 -24.81 -13.91
C THR A 471 39.02 -24.60 -15.09
N ALA A 472 38.32 -25.66 -15.50
CA ALA A 472 37.35 -25.60 -16.57
C ALA A 472 36.26 -26.66 -16.38
N PHE A 473 35.17 -26.46 -17.09
CA PHE A 473 34.06 -27.39 -17.17
C PHE A 473 34.33 -28.46 -18.22
N THR A 474 34.16 -29.72 -17.83
CA THR A 474 34.30 -30.88 -18.70
C THR A 474 32.96 -31.58 -18.88
N GLY A 475 32.68 -32.03 -20.11
CA GLY A 475 31.47 -32.77 -20.43
C GLY A 475 31.42 -33.18 -21.90
N ASN A 476 30.87 -34.37 -22.16
CA ASN A 476 30.73 -34.92 -23.52
C ASN A 476 29.51 -34.35 -24.25
N ALA A 477 28.54 -33.81 -23.51
CA ALA A 477 27.34 -33.19 -24.08
C ALA A 477 27.69 -31.85 -24.74
N THR A 478 26.96 -31.49 -25.80
CA THR A 478 27.07 -30.15 -26.38
C THR A 478 26.26 -29.13 -25.59
N TYR A 479 26.76 -27.90 -25.43
CA TYR A 479 25.97 -26.84 -24.80
C TYR A 479 24.71 -26.54 -25.63
N GLU A 480 23.55 -26.56 -24.98
CA GLU A 480 22.24 -26.36 -25.61
C GLU A 480 21.25 -25.68 -24.64
N TYR A 481 20.21 -25.12 -25.24
CA TYR A 481 19.08 -24.55 -24.53
C TYR A 481 17.84 -25.42 -24.66
N GLY A 482 17.07 -25.46 -23.58
CA GLY A 482 15.77 -26.07 -23.51
C GLY A 482 14.71 -25.12 -22.99
N THR A 483 13.47 -25.60 -22.94
CA THR A 483 12.38 -24.93 -22.22
C THR A 483 12.25 -25.56 -20.84
N SER A 484 12.32 -24.74 -19.79
CA SER A 484 12.11 -25.15 -18.40
C SER A 484 10.73 -24.73 -17.90
N ASN A 485 10.06 -25.66 -17.23
CA ASN A 485 8.89 -25.40 -16.41
C ASN A 485 9.19 -25.87 -14.99
N SER A 486 8.96 -25.02 -14.00
CA SER A 486 9.15 -25.39 -12.60
C SER A 486 7.97 -25.02 -11.72
N PHE A 487 7.84 -25.79 -10.65
CA PHE A 487 6.92 -25.57 -9.56
C PHE A 487 7.67 -25.73 -8.24
N ASN A 488 7.47 -24.82 -7.30
CA ASN A 488 8.19 -24.79 -6.04
C ASN A 488 7.25 -24.40 -4.89
N ILE A 489 7.34 -25.12 -3.78
CA ILE A 489 6.69 -24.77 -2.52
C ILE A 489 7.77 -24.48 -1.48
N GLU A 490 7.73 -23.29 -0.90
CA GLU A 490 8.57 -22.91 0.23
C GLU A 490 7.73 -22.57 1.46
N ALA A 491 8.22 -22.95 2.63
CA ALA A 491 7.59 -22.66 3.91
C ALA A 491 8.64 -22.30 4.97
N TYR A 492 8.27 -21.38 5.86
CA TYR A 492 9.11 -20.91 6.96
C TYR A 492 8.23 -20.84 8.20
N ILE A 493 8.74 -21.26 9.34
CA ILE A 493 8.01 -21.23 10.61
C ILE A 493 8.91 -20.80 11.75
N TYR A 494 8.42 -19.86 12.56
CA TYR A 494 9.02 -19.43 13.81
C TYR A 494 8.04 -19.82 14.90
N PRO A 495 8.13 -21.05 15.44
CA PRO A 495 7.12 -21.55 16.36
C PRO A 495 7.26 -20.95 17.77
N PHE A 496 8.43 -20.40 18.08
CA PHE A 496 8.80 -19.96 19.43
C PHE A 496 8.84 -18.44 19.57
N ASN A 497 8.86 -17.95 20.82
CA ASN A 497 9.08 -16.53 21.12
C ASN A 497 10.57 -16.16 21.17
N ILE A 498 11.40 -16.95 20.49
CA ILE A 498 12.82 -16.70 20.27
C ILE A 498 13.03 -16.59 18.76
N PRO A 499 14.05 -15.86 18.29
CA PRO A 499 14.21 -15.60 16.87
C PRO A 499 14.85 -16.78 16.11
N ILE A 500 14.46 -18.01 16.45
CA ILE A 500 14.83 -19.24 15.77
C ILE A 500 13.61 -19.74 15.00
N GLY A 501 13.82 -20.07 13.73
CA GLY A 501 12.81 -20.66 12.86
C GLY A 501 13.37 -21.81 12.04
N PHE A 502 12.47 -22.51 11.37
CA PHE A 502 12.75 -23.57 10.42
C PHE A 502 12.26 -23.16 9.05
N PHE A 503 12.90 -23.66 8.01
CA PHE A 503 12.43 -23.48 6.65
C PHE A 503 12.60 -24.75 5.82
N GLY A 504 11.77 -24.87 4.80
CA GLY A 504 11.78 -25.96 3.84
C GLY A 504 11.34 -25.46 2.48
N ASN A 505 11.97 -25.96 1.43
CA ASN A 505 11.67 -25.69 0.04
C ASN A 505 11.73 -27.04 -0.69
N ILE A 506 10.68 -27.37 -1.42
CA ILE A 506 10.63 -28.51 -2.33
C ILE A 506 10.14 -28.04 -3.69
N GLY A 507 10.74 -28.54 -4.76
CA GLY A 507 10.34 -28.21 -6.11
C GLY A 507 10.33 -29.38 -7.06
N TYR A 508 9.81 -29.11 -8.24
CA TYR A 508 9.87 -29.93 -9.43
C TYR A 508 10.25 -29.03 -10.61
N GLU A 509 11.20 -29.46 -11.43
CA GLU A 509 11.59 -28.78 -12.65
C GLU A 509 11.71 -29.79 -13.78
N TYR A 510 11.10 -29.48 -14.91
CA TYR A 510 11.24 -30.24 -16.16
C TYR A 510 11.87 -29.35 -17.23
N ILE A 511 12.96 -29.83 -17.83
CA ILE A 511 13.69 -29.15 -18.90
C ILE A 511 13.66 -30.03 -20.14
N ASN A 512 13.06 -29.52 -21.21
CA ASN A 512 12.99 -30.18 -22.52
C ASN A 512 14.07 -29.63 -23.46
N PHE A 513 14.99 -30.49 -23.90
CA PHE A 513 16.03 -30.17 -24.89
C PHE A 513 15.63 -30.77 -26.25
N SER A 514 15.43 -29.90 -27.25
CA SER A 514 14.76 -30.29 -28.49
C SER A 514 15.67 -30.41 -29.71
N ARG A 515 16.92 -29.91 -29.66
CA ARG A 515 17.73 -29.73 -30.87
C ARG A 515 18.79 -30.79 -31.08
N LYS A 516 19.40 -31.35 -30.03
CA LYS A 516 20.50 -32.30 -30.21
C LYS A 516 20.26 -33.64 -29.50
N LYS A 517 20.69 -34.71 -30.17
CA LYS A 517 20.48 -36.10 -29.72
C LYS A 517 21.38 -36.50 -28.55
N ASP A 518 22.42 -35.73 -28.27
CA ASP A 518 23.40 -35.97 -27.19
C ASP A 518 23.00 -35.29 -25.87
N VAL A 519 21.87 -34.57 -25.83
CA VAL A 519 21.35 -33.92 -24.63
C VAL A 519 19.99 -34.52 -24.28
N THR A 520 19.90 -35.15 -23.11
CA THR A 520 18.63 -35.71 -22.61
C THR A 520 17.85 -34.67 -21.83
N ASP A 521 16.53 -34.74 -21.93
CA ASP A 521 15.61 -34.04 -21.03
C ASP A 521 15.98 -34.28 -19.56
N LYS A 522 15.67 -33.28 -18.73
CA LYS A 522 15.93 -33.36 -17.29
C LYS A 522 14.65 -33.19 -16.49
N GLU A 523 14.50 -34.04 -15.49
CA GLU A 523 13.54 -33.89 -14.41
C GLU A 523 14.32 -33.76 -13.11
N LEU A 524 14.07 -32.71 -12.35
CA LEU A 524 14.75 -32.42 -11.09
C LEU A 524 13.73 -32.20 -9.99
N SER A 525 13.97 -32.81 -8.84
CA SER A 525 13.16 -32.60 -7.64
C SER A 525 13.99 -31.95 -6.53
N PRO A 526 14.30 -30.65 -6.60
CA PRO A 526 15.17 -30.00 -5.63
C PRO A 526 14.51 -29.93 -4.23
N LEU A 527 15.34 -30.07 -3.20
CA LEU A 527 14.96 -29.89 -1.79
C LEU A 527 15.99 -29.01 -1.08
N ARG A 528 15.52 -28.10 -0.24
CA ARG A 528 16.35 -27.41 0.74
C ARG A 528 15.60 -27.30 2.06
N ALA A 529 16.24 -27.62 3.17
CA ALA A 529 15.66 -27.40 4.49
C ALA A 529 16.73 -27.01 5.51
N GLY A 530 16.31 -26.29 6.54
CA GLY A 530 17.27 -25.79 7.52
C GLY A 530 16.66 -24.99 8.64
N ILE A 531 17.56 -24.36 9.39
CA ILE A 531 17.28 -23.50 10.54
C ILE A 531 17.66 -22.08 10.17
N ILE A 532 16.83 -21.13 10.59
CA ILE A 532 17.08 -19.69 10.48
C ILE A 532 17.18 -19.08 11.87
N TYR A 533 18.13 -18.16 12.03
CA TYR A 533 18.28 -17.35 13.22
C TYR A 533 18.28 -15.85 12.86
N ASN A 534 17.39 -15.08 13.49
CA ASN A 534 17.29 -13.63 13.28
C ASN A 534 17.91 -12.87 14.46
N ILE A 535 19.00 -12.14 14.22
CA ILE A 535 19.56 -11.24 15.23
C ILE A 535 18.73 -9.95 15.17
N ALA A 536 17.94 -9.68 16.22
CA ALA A 536 17.08 -8.49 16.28
C ALA A 536 17.86 -7.24 16.71
N ASN A 537 17.47 -6.07 16.18
CA ASN A 537 17.94 -4.78 16.67
C ASN A 537 17.29 -4.42 18.03
N LYS A 538 17.84 -3.45 18.78
CA LYS A 538 17.30 -2.91 20.04
C LYS A 538 15.81 -2.52 19.95
N THR A 539 15.32 -2.21 18.76
CA THR A 539 13.93 -1.87 18.44
C THR A 539 12.98 -3.07 18.28
N LYS A 540 13.42 -4.31 18.55
CA LYS A 540 12.65 -5.58 18.62
C LYS A 540 11.88 -6.04 17.37
N ASP A 541 11.52 -5.14 16.45
CA ASP A 541 10.59 -5.45 15.36
C ASP A 541 11.27 -5.76 14.02
N LYS A 542 12.61 -5.66 13.94
CA LYS A 542 13.35 -5.80 12.67
C LYS A 542 14.62 -6.65 12.84
N PRO A 543 14.84 -7.67 11.97
CA PRO A 543 16.11 -8.37 11.94
C PRO A 543 17.20 -7.41 11.47
N LEU A 544 18.33 -7.41 12.17
CA LEU A 544 19.58 -6.75 11.75
C LEU A 544 20.39 -7.68 10.84
N LEU A 545 20.37 -8.98 11.16
CA LEU A 545 21.14 -10.00 10.49
C LEU A 545 20.36 -11.31 10.56
N VAL A 546 20.34 -12.06 9.46
CA VAL A 546 19.73 -13.39 9.38
C VAL A 546 20.79 -14.40 9.02
N LEU A 547 20.90 -15.44 9.82
CA LEU A 547 21.80 -16.56 9.61
C LEU A 547 20.97 -17.79 9.23
N GLN A 548 21.44 -18.55 8.26
CA GLN A 548 20.80 -19.78 7.80
C GLN A 548 21.82 -20.90 7.82
N ALA A 549 21.47 -22.02 8.43
CA ALA A 549 22.19 -23.28 8.26
C ALA A 549 21.24 -24.26 7.59
N PHE A 550 21.66 -24.87 6.49
CA PHE A 550 20.78 -25.71 5.68
C PHE A 550 21.52 -26.89 5.07
N PHE A 551 20.73 -27.88 4.70
CA PHE A 551 21.12 -28.88 3.72
C PHE A 551 20.26 -28.70 2.46
N ASP A 552 20.83 -29.00 1.31
CA ASP A 552 20.09 -29.02 0.05
C ASP A 552 20.50 -30.18 -0.86
N ARG A 553 19.60 -30.49 -1.78
CA ARG A 553 19.68 -31.55 -2.78
C ARG A 553 19.20 -30.99 -4.10
N THR A 554 19.95 -31.23 -5.18
CA THR A 554 19.52 -30.79 -6.51
C THR A 554 18.42 -31.69 -7.05
N ASP A 555 18.42 -32.97 -6.67
CA ASP A 555 17.39 -33.91 -7.07
C ASP A 555 17.16 -35.02 -6.04
N LEU A 556 15.95 -35.06 -5.48
CA LEU A 556 15.51 -36.10 -4.57
C LEU A 556 15.47 -37.51 -5.19
N SER A 557 15.47 -37.63 -6.53
CA SER A 557 15.49 -38.93 -7.20
C SER A 557 16.84 -39.66 -7.02
N LEU A 558 17.92 -38.92 -6.76
CA LEU A 558 19.26 -39.47 -6.56
C LEU A 558 19.38 -40.16 -5.19
N SER A 559 20.31 -41.11 -5.06
CA SER A 559 20.58 -41.73 -3.76
C SER A 559 21.27 -40.74 -2.81
N PRO A 560 20.82 -40.61 -1.54
CA PRO A 560 21.46 -39.72 -0.56
C PRO A 560 22.93 -40.02 -0.29
N ASN A 561 23.34 -41.29 -0.47
CA ASN A 561 24.71 -41.79 -0.30
C ASN A 561 25.27 -42.32 -1.64
N GLY A 562 24.79 -41.81 -2.77
CA GLY A 562 25.30 -42.19 -4.09
C GLY A 562 26.66 -41.54 -4.37
N ASN A 563 27.32 -41.99 -5.45
CA ASN A 563 28.59 -41.40 -5.90
C ASN A 563 28.44 -39.96 -6.46
N ASP A 564 27.21 -39.43 -6.50
CA ASP A 564 26.88 -38.15 -7.14
C ASP A 564 26.94 -36.94 -6.16
N ASP A 565 27.29 -37.15 -4.88
CA ASP A 565 27.49 -36.11 -3.85
C ASP A 565 26.40 -35.01 -3.85
N ASP A 566 25.13 -35.42 -3.97
CA ASP A 566 24.01 -34.48 -4.17
C ASP A 566 23.57 -33.77 -2.87
N LEU A 567 23.77 -34.43 -1.72
CA LEU A 567 23.49 -33.86 -0.40
C LEU A 567 24.60 -32.87 -0.01
N ARG A 568 24.24 -31.60 0.09
CA ARG A 568 25.20 -30.52 0.40
C ARG A 568 24.76 -29.78 1.64
N PHE A 569 25.74 -29.24 2.36
CA PHE A 569 25.50 -28.37 3.50
C PHE A 569 25.94 -26.94 3.17
N GLY A 570 25.24 -25.96 3.70
CA GLY A 570 25.51 -24.56 3.39
C GLY A 570 25.17 -23.62 4.53
N PHE A 571 25.78 -22.43 4.44
CA PHE A 571 25.53 -21.32 5.34
C PHE A 571 25.13 -20.09 4.54
N GLY A 572 24.06 -19.43 4.99
CA GLY A 572 23.54 -18.21 4.39
C GLY A 572 23.58 -17.06 5.39
N ILE A 573 23.97 -15.88 4.92
CA ILE A 573 23.93 -14.63 5.69
C ILE A 573 23.09 -13.61 4.92
N GLY A 574 22.08 -13.04 5.58
CA GLY A 574 21.24 -11.97 5.05
C GLY A 574 21.36 -10.69 5.87
N LEU A 575 21.69 -9.58 5.21
CA LEU A 575 21.76 -8.23 5.75
C LEU A 575 20.63 -7.38 5.17
N PRO A 576 19.51 -7.19 5.89
CA PRO A 576 18.47 -6.26 5.46
C PRO A 576 19.01 -4.82 5.53
N ILE A 577 19.06 -4.14 4.37
CA ILE A 577 19.46 -2.74 4.30
C ILE A 577 18.20 -1.89 4.43
N ASN A 578 18.07 -1.20 5.56
CA ASN A 578 17.03 -0.19 5.75
C ASN A 578 17.57 1.16 5.29
N LEU A 579 17.39 1.51 4.02
CA LEU A 579 17.51 2.91 3.64
C LEU A 579 16.39 3.66 4.36
N LYS A 580 16.74 4.72 5.10
CA LYS A 580 15.73 5.62 5.70
C LYS A 580 14.82 6.10 4.57
N GLN A 581 13.56 5.67 4.62
CA GLN A 581 12.49 6.18 3.76
C GLN A 581 12.09 7.56 4.25
#